data_AF-A0AAE0DU54-F1
#
_entry.id   AF-A0AAE0DU54-F1
#
_cell.length_a   1.000
_cell.length_b   1.000
_cell.length_c   1.000
_cell.angle_alpha   90.00
_cell.angle_beta   90.00
_cell.angle_gamma   90.00
#
_symmetry.space_group_name_H-M   'P 1'
#
loop_
_entity.id
_entity.type
_entity.pdbx_description
1 polymer ?
#
loop_
_entity_poly.entity_id
_entity_poly.type
_entity_poly.pdbx_seq_one_letter_code
_entity_poly.pdbx_strand_id
1 'polypeptide(L)'
;MVGNLPDMFRNKPTFRWIHKLMKEMNTDIACIRLGNVHVISVTCPEISREILRKHDVVFVSRQMSMSTEMTTRGYLTTAHCTLWRTMEENKENSHYRGGSPVKHQWFYEKRIEEADYLVHYVYNQIIFGGLVNVRVAA
;
A
#
# COMPACT_ATOMS: atom_id res chain seq x y z
N MET A 1 -23.33 -9.57 -14.10
CA MET A 1 -22.57 -10.82 -13.84
C MET A 1 -21.50 -10.56 -12.79
N VAL A 2 -21.32 -11.46 -11.83
CA VAL A 2 -20.50 -11.25 -10.62
C VAL A 2 -19.00 -11.55 -10.84
N GLY A 3 -18.64 -12.25 -11.93
CA GLY A 3 -17.24 -12.64 -12.20
C GLY A 3 -16.67 -13.55 -11.11
N ASN A 4 -15.37 -13.42 -10.82
CA ASN A 4 -14.66 -14.18 -9.78
C ASN A 4 -14.82 -13.59 -8.36
N LEU A 5 -15.76 -12.66 -8.16
CA LEU A 5 -16.01 -12.07 -6.83
C LEU A 5 -16.37 -13.11 -5.76
N PRO A 6 -17.26 -14.10 -6.01
CA PRO A 6 -17.59 -15.10 -4.99
C PRO A 6 -16.36 -15.90 -4.54
N ASP A 7 -15.49 -16.29 -5.47
CA ASP A 7 -14.28 -17.06 -5.16
C ASP A 7 -13.25 -16.22 -4.41
N MET A 8 -13.12 -14.94 -4.76
CA MET A 8 -12.30 -13.99 -4.02
C MET A 8 -12.76 -13.87 -2.56
N PHE A 9 -14.07 -13.75 -2.31
CA PHE A 9 -14.60 -13.60 -0.95
C PHE A 9 -14.44 -14.85 -0.10
N ARG A 10 -14.52 -16.04 -0.71
CA ARG A 10 -14.31 -17.33 -0.04
C ARG A 10 -12.85 -17.57 0.31
N ASN A 11 -11.91 -17.11 -0.50
CA ASN A 11 -10.48 -17.43 -0.38
C ASN A 11 -9.64 -16.25 0.14
N LYS A 12 -9.98 -15.71 1.31
CA LYS A 12 -9.16 -14.67 1.95
C LYS A 12 -7.86 -15.28 2.54
N PRO A 13 -6.71 -14.57 2.47
CA PRO A 13 -6.52 -13.23 1.91
C PRO A 13 -6.37 -13.23 0.38
N THR A 14 -6.98 -12.23 -0.27
CA THR A 14 -7.11 -12.13 -1.74
C THR A 14 -5.79 -12.27 -2.51
N PHE A 15 -4.70 -11.68 -2.02
CA PHE A 15 -3.40 -11.76 -2.72
C PHE A 15 -2.84 -13.19 -2.79
N ARG A 16 -3.08 -14.01 -1.76
CA ARG A 16 -2.65 -15.42 -1.76
C ARG A 16 -3.49 -16.24 -2.74
N TRP A 17 -4.79 -15.96 -2.79
CA TRP A 17 -5.68 -16.59 -3.75
C TRP A 17 -5.30 -16.27 -5.19
N ILE A 18 -5.07 -14.98 -5.51
CA ILE A 18 -4.59 -14.56 -6.84
C ILE A 18 -3.28 -15.28 -7.18
N HIS A 19 -2.29 -15.27 -6.28
CA HIS A 19 -1.01 -15.93 -6.53
C HIS A 19 -1.14 -17.46 -6.70
N LYS A 20 -2.05 -18.11 -5.97
CA LYS A 20 -2.36 -19.54 -6.14
C LYS A 20 -2.97 -19.79 -7.51
N LEU A 21 -3.94 -18.98 -7.92
CA LEU A 21 -4.58 -19.06 -9.23
C LEU A 21 -3.55 -18.92 -10.37
N MET A 22 -2.63 -17.96 -10.26
CA MET A 22 -1.54 -17.75 -11.21
C MET A 22 -0.64 -19.00 -11.34
N LYS A 23 -0.31 -19.64 -10.21
CA LYS A 23 0.46 -20.89 -10.19
C LYS A 23 -0.28 -22.06 -10.83
N GLU A 24 -1.57 -22.21 -10.52
CA GLU A 24 -2.41 -23.27 -11.09
C GLU A 24 -2.57 -23.10 -12.61
N MET A 25 -2.63 -21.85 -13.09
CA MET A 25 -2.68 -21.51 -14.52
C MET A 25 -1.33 -21.55 -15.22
N ASN A 26 -0.22 -21.71 -14.48
CA ASN A 26 1.14 -21.68 -14.99
C ASN A 26 1.43 -20.47 -15.89
N THR A 27 1.00 -19.27 -15.46
CA THR A 27 1.18 -18.02 -16.20
C THR A 27 1.81 -16.94 -15.33
N ASP A 28 2.55 -16.04 -15.96
CA ASP A 28 3.18 -14.89 -15.33
C ASP A 28 2.32 -13.62 -15.36
N ILE A 29 1.29 -13.62 -16.21
CA ILE A 29 0.28 -12.55 -16.32
C ILE A 29 -1.12 -13.14 -16.47
N ALA A 30 -2.09 -12.62 -15.71
CA ALA A 30 -3.50 -13.00 -15.87
C ALA A 30 -4.45 -11.83 -15.67
N CYS A 31 -5.59 -11.91 -16.34
CA CYS A 31 -6.71 -10.99 -16.18
C CYS A 31 -7.82 -11.66 -15.37
N ILE A 32 -8.11 -11.12 -14.19
CA ILE A 32 -9.13 -11.59 -13.28
C ILE A 32 -10.29 -10.59 -13.30
N ARG A 33 -11.46 -11.06 -13.71
CA ARG A 33 -12.67 -10.24 -13.70
C ARG A 33 -13.33 -10.29 -12.32
N LEU A 34 -13.43 -9.14 -11.65
CA LEU A 34 -14.11 -8.94 -10.37
C LEU A 34 -15.34 -8.05 -10.60
N GLY A 35 -16.50 -8.67 -10.86
CA GLY A 35 -17.72 -7.94 -11.24
C GLY A 35 -17.52 -7.19 -12.56
N ASN A 36 -17.53 -5.85 -12.49
CA ASN A 36 -17.32 -4.96 -13.63
C ASN A 36 -15.86 -4.45 -13.76
N VAL A 37 -14.96 -4.86 -12.87
CA VAL A 37 -13.56 -4.44 -12.86
C VAL A 37 -12.67 -5.58 -13.34
N HIS A 38 -11.71 -5.24 -14.20
CA HIS A 38 -10.66 -6.16 -14.63
C HIS A 38 -9.38 -5.88 -13.83
N VAL A 39 -8.87 -6.91 -13.16
CA VAL A 39 -7.62 -6.86 -12.40
C VAL A 39 -6.57 -7.65 -13.16
N ILE A 40 -5.50 -6.99 -13.58
CA ILE A 40 -4.35 -7.63 -14.21
C ILE A 40 -3.33 -7.93 -13.12
N SER A 41 -3.05 -9.21 -12.89
CA SER A 41 -2.02 -9.66 -11.95
C SER A 41 -0.76 -10.05 -12.72
N VAL A 42 0.39 -9.66 -12.18
CA VAL A 42 1.71 -9.93 -12.75
C VAL A 42 2.60 -10.51 -11.64
N THR A 43 3.24 -11.65 -11.90
CA THR A 43 4.16 -12.32 -10.96
C THR A 43 5.62 -12.26 -11.40
N CYS A 44 5.87 -12.14 -12.70
CA CYS A 44 7.22 -12.07 -13.26
C CYS A 44 7.87 -10.69 -13.00
N PRO A 45 9.09 -10.64 -12.41
CA PRO A 45 9.83 -9.41 -12.17
C PRO A 45 10.15 -8.62 -13.44
N GLU A 46 10.44 -9.31 -14.55
CA GLU A 46 10.79 -8.70 -15.82
C GLU A 46 9.60 -7.91 -16.38
N ILE A 47 8.41 -8.52 -16.43
CA ILE A 47 7.15 -7.86 -16.84
C ILE A 47 6.81 -6.72 -15.88
N SER A 48 6.97 -6.95 -14.57
CA SER A 48 6.73 -5.92 -13.56
C SER A 48 7.61 -4.69 -13.78
N ARG A 49 8.89 -4.90 -14.12
CA ARG A 49 9.83 -3.82 -14.46
C ARG A 49 9.40 -3.10 -15.73
N GLU A 50 8.94 -3.79 -16.76
CA GLU A 50 8.45 -3.15 -17.99
C GLU A 50 7.23 -2.26 -17.74
N ILE A 51 6.28 -2.71 -16.90
CA ILE A 51 5.09 -1.94 -16.54
C ILE A 51 5.47 -0.72 -15.68
N LEU A 52 6.33 -0.93 -14.68
CA LEU A 52 6.63 0.10 -13.67
C LEU A 52 7.76 1.06 -14.07
N ARG A 53 8.55 0.76 -15.10
CA ARG A 53 9.68 1.62 -15.55
C ARG A 53 9.54 2.10 -16.99
N LYS A 54 9.22 1.20 -17.92
CA LYS A 54 9.20 1.53 -19.35
C LYS A 54 7.86 2.15 -19.78
N HIS A 55 6.77 1.69 -19.16
CA HIS A 55 5.40 2.14 -19.46
C HIS A 55 4.74 2.81 -18.25
N ASP A 56 5.53 3.34 -17.32
CA ASP A 56 5.04 3.93 -16.07
C ASP A 56 4.01 5.05 -16.32
N VAL A 57 4.24 5.90 -17.33
CA VAL A 57 3.31 6.97 -17.74
C VAL A 57 1.93 6.45 -18.12
N VAL A 58 1.84 5.27 -18.75
CA VAL A 58 0.57 4.65 -19.15
C VAL A 58 -0.15 4.04 -17.94
N PHE A 59 0.61 3.43 -17.03
CA PHE A 59 0.09 2.71 -15.85
C PHE A 59 0.08 3.53 -14.56
N VAL A 60 0.37 4.83 -14.63
CA VAL A 60 0.42 5.69 -13.44
C VAL A 60 -0.97 5.95 -12.84
N SER A 61 -2.02 5.84 -13.66
CA SER A 61 -3.39 6.04 -13.20
C SER A 61 -3.75 5.04 -12.09
N ARG A 62 -4.42 5.54 -11.04
CA ARG A 62 -4.91 4.74 -9.91
C ARG A 62 -6.42 4.64 -10.02
N GLN A 63 -6.97 3.43 -9.86
CA GLN A 63 -8.42 3.25 -9.85
C GLN A 63 -9.02 3.94 -8.62
N MET A 64 -10.03 4.78 -8.86
CA MET A 64 -10.79 5.42 -7.80
C MET A 64 -11.91 4.48 -7.34
N SER A 65 -11.91 4.16 -6.06
CA SER A 65 -13.02 3.46 -5.39
C SER A 65 -13.82 4.44 -4.53
N MET A 66 -15.05 4.10 -4.17
CA MET A 66 -15.85 4.91 -3.24
C MET A 66 -15.10 5.18 -1.93
N SER A 67 -14.42 4.18 -1.37
CA SER A 67 -13.57 4.35 -0.18
C SER A 67 -12.41 5.31 -0.41
N THR A 68 -11.80 5.27 -1.59
CA THR A 68 -10.73 6.18 -1.97
C THR A 68 -11.26 7.61 -2.05
N GLU A 69 -12.39 7.82 -2.73
CA GLU A 69 -13.03 9.13 -2.86
C GLU A 69 -13.40 9.75 -1.50
N MET A 70 -13.97 8.94 -0.59
CA MET A 70 -14.30 9.39 0.77
C MET A 70 -13.05 9.76 1.58
N THR A 71 -11.99 8.96 1.46
CA THR A 71 -10.74 9.17 2.21
C THR A 71 -9.97 10.38 1.69
N THR A 72 -9.97 10.58 0.37
CA THR A 72 -9.25 11.68 -0.25
C THR A 72 -10.05 12.97 -0.30
N ARG A 73 -11.37 12.92 -0.11
CA ARG A 73 -12.30 14.08 -0.22
C ARG A 73 -12.12 14.85 -1.53
N GLY A 74 -11.83 14.14 -2.62
CA GLY A 74 -11.57 14.75 -3.93
C GLY A 74 -10.18 15.36 -4.12
N TYR A 75 -9.32 15.39 -3.09
CA TYR A 75 -7.93 15.77 -3.25
C TYR A 75 -7.12 14.65 -3.90
N LEU A 76 -6.23 14.99 -4.82
CA LEU A 76 -5.32 14.02 -5.42
C LEU A 76 -4.15 13.74 -4.46
N THR A 77 -4.41 13.02 -3.36
CA THR A 77 -3.36 12.60 -2.41
C THR A 77 -2.30 11.76 -3.14
N THR A 78 -1.02 11.86 -2.76
CA THR A 78 0.11 11.13 -3.38
C THR A 78 -0.15 9.63 -3.59
N ALA A 79 -0.90 8.98 -2.70
CA ALA A 79 -1.24 7.56 -2.82
C ALA A 79 -2.34 7.24 -3.87
N HIS A 80 -3.20 8.21 -4.20
CA HIS A 80 -4.39 8.05 -5.04
C HIS A 80 -4.42 9.03 -6.23
N CYS A 81 -3.32 9.76 -6.45
CA CYS A 81 -3.14 10.73 -7.51
C CYS A 81 -3.31 10.02 -8.86
N THR A 82 -4.27 10.46 -9.67
CA THR A 82 -4.53 9.94 -11.01
C THR A 82 -3.57 10.49 -12.06
N LEU A 83 -2.75 11.49 -11.72
CA LEU A 83 -1.86 12.17 -12.67
C LEU A 83 -0.45 12.35 -12.09
N TRP A 84 0.53 11.67 -12.68
CA TRP A 84 1.98 11.81 -12.38
C TRP A 84 2.44 13.28 -12.36
N ARG A 85 1.90 14.09 -13.28
CA ARG A 85 2.21 15.51 -13.43
C ARG A 85 1.90 16.31 -12.16
N THR A 86 0.79 16.02 -11.48
CA THR A 86 0.46 16.68 -10.21
C THR A 86 1.41 16.26 -9.08
N MET A 87 2.01 15.07 -9.13
CA MET A 87 3.04 14.66 -8.17
C MET A 87 4.38 15.34 -8.45
N GLU A 88 4.78 15.54 -9.70
CA GLU A 88 5.99 16.26 -10.08
C GLU A 88 5.89 17.76 -9.81
N GLU A 89 4.78 18.40 -10.19
CA GLU A 89 4.51 19.81 -9.88
C GLU A 89 4.46 20.04 -8.37
N ASN A 90 3.87 19.10 -7.62
CA ASN A 90 3.95 19.14 -6.16
C ASN A 90 5.36 18.80 -5.64
N LYS A 91 6.21 17.99 -6.27
CA LYS A 91 7.58 17.81 -5.77
C LYS A 91 8.38 19.12 -5.78
N GLU A 92 8.11 19.99 -6.74
CA GLU A 92 8.77 21.29 -6.87
C GLU A 92 8.17 22.34 -5.94
N ASN A 93 6.84 22.36 -5.75
CA ASN A 93 6.14 23.35 -4.92
C ASN A 93 5.79 22.86 -3.49
N SER A 94 6.07 21.60 -3.16
CA SER A 94 5.62 21.01 -1.89
C SER A 94 6.70 21.01 -0.84
N HIS A 95 6.41 21.77 0.20
CA HIS A 95 6.91 21.60 1.56
C HIS A 95 6.78 20.16 2.11
N TYR A 96 6.13 19.24 1.38
CA TYR A 96 6.07 17.80 1.66
C TYR A 96 7.36 17.07 1.26
N ARG A 97 8.48 17.56 1.75
CA ARG A 97 9.76 16.84 1.82
C ARG A 97 9.77 15.82 2.97
N GLY A 98 8.63 15.18 3.26
CA GLY A 98 8.47 14.25 4.38
C GLY A 98 9.49 13.12 4.40
N GLY A 99 9.93 12.68 3.21
CA GLY A 99 10.99 11.68 3.03
C GLY A 99 12.41 12.24 2.81
N SER A 100 12.66 13.54 3.02
CA SER A 100 14.01 14.07 2.86
C SER A 100 14.91 13.74 4.06
N PRO A 101 16.22 13.54 3.85
CA PRO A 101 17.15 13.26 4.96
C PRO A 101 17.05 14.30 6.09
N VAL A 102 16.92 15.58 5.71
CA VAL A 102 16.78 16.71 6.66
C VAL A 102 15.51 16.59 7.51
N LYS A 103 14.36 16.26 6.90
CA LYS A 103 13.12 16.05 7.66
C LYS A 103 13.16 14.77 8.50
N HIS A 104 13.79 13.70 8.00
CA HIS A 104 14.00 12.48 8.78
C HIS A 104 14.84 12.76 10.02
N GLN A 105 15.89 13.58 9.90
CA GLN A 105 16.73 14.01 11.01
C GLN A 105 15.96 14.93 11.97
N TRP A 106 15.15 15.84 11.45
CA TRP A 106 14.32 16.72 12.28
C TRP A 106 13.32 15.97 13.16
N PHE A 107 12.74 14.87 12.65
CA PHE A 107 11.85 14.00 13.43
C PHE A 107 12.59 12.93 14.25
N TYR A 108 13.93 12.87 14.20
CA TYR A 108 14.69 11.80 14.83
C TYR A 108 14.53 11.80 16.36
N GLU A 109 14.68 12.96 16.99
CA GLU A 109 14.55 13.11 18.44
C GLU A 109 13.18 12.67 18.93
N LYS A 110 12.11 13.06 18.22
CA LYS A 110 10.75 12.66 18.55
C LYS A 110 10.52 11.16 18.41
N ARG A 111 11.12 10.50 17.40
CA ARG A 111 11.03 9.04 17.28
C ARG A 111 11.78 8.30 18.39
N ILE A 112 12.88 8.85 18.89
CA ILE A 112 13.58 8.29 20.06
C ILE A 112 12.69 8.42 21.29
N GLU A 113 12.10 9.60 21.52
CA GLU A 113 11.21 9.83 22.65
C GLU A 113 10.04 8.82 22.68
N GLU A 114 9.37 8.62 21.55
CA GLU A 114 8.32 7.60 21.41
C GLU A 114 8.84 6.17 21.62
N ALA A 115 10.05 5.86 21.16
CA ALA A 115 10.67 4.56 21.38
C ALA A 115 10.96 4.30 22.87
N ASP A 116 11.43 5.32 23.60
CA ASP A 116 11.68 5.23 25.03
C ASP A 116 10.36 4.99 25.81
N TYR A 117 9.26 5.66 25.42
CA TYR A 117 7.94 5.40 26.00
C TYR A 117 7.47 3.95 25.74
N LEU A 118 7.68 3.42 24.54
CA LEU A 118 7.35 2.03 24.22
C LEU A 118 8.15 1.04 25.06
N VAL A 119 9.46 1.25 25.22
CA VAL A 119 10.32 0.40 26.04
C VAL A 119 9.87 0.44 27.50
N HIS A 120 9.59 1.63 28.03
CA HIS A 120 9.10 1.80 29.39
C HIS A 120 7.75 1.10 29.61
N TYR A 121 6.82 1.24 28.66
CA TYR A 121 5.52 0.56 28.71
C TYR A 121 5.68 -0.97 28.75
N VAL A 122 6.49 -1.53 27.85
CA VAL A 122 6.75 -2.98 27.78
C VAL A 122 7.40 -3.47 29.07
N TYR A 123 8.40 -2.75 29.58
CA TYR A 123 9.10 -3.10 30.81
C TYR A 123 8.15 -3.15 32.01
N ASN A 124 7.27 -2.16 32.15
CA ASN A 124 6.28 -2.13 33.22
C ASN A 124 5.30 -3.32 33.12
N GLN A 125 4.83 -3.66 31.91
CA GLN A 125 3.94 -4.81 31.73
C GLN A 125 4.61 -6.14 32.12
N ILE A 126 5.91 -6.29 31.84
CA ILE A 126 6.69 -7.49 32.22
C ILE A 126 6.85 -7.60 33.74
N ILE A 127 7.09 -6.49 34.45
CA ILE A 127 7.20 -6.49 35.92
C ILE A 127 5.92 -7.03 36.57
N PHE A 128 4.76 -6.74 36.00
CA PHE A 128 3.48 -7.26 36.47
C PHE A 128 3.12 -8.65 35.92
N GLY A 129 4.09 -9.36 35.32
CA GLY A 129 3.91 -10.73 34.79
C GLY A 129 3.08 -10.81 33.52
N GLY A 130 2.92 -9.71 32.79
CA GLY A 130 1.98 -9.56 31.68
C GLY A 130 2.53 -9.99 30.31
N LEU A 131 1.68 -10.65 29.53
CA LEU A 131 1.85 -10.83 28.08
C LEU A 131 1.54 -9.50 27.37
N VAL A 132 2.47 -8.99 26.56
CA VAL A 132 2.28 -7.71 25.85
C VAL A 132 1.75 -7.93 24.43
N ASN A 133 0.60 -7.31 24.12
CA ASN A 133 0.11 -7.20 22.76
C ASN A 133 0.69 -5.96 22.07
N VAL A 134 1.67 -6.16 21.19
CA VAL A 134 2.39 -5.08 20.48
C VAL A 134 1.46 -4.22 19.62
N ARG A 135 0.29 -4.73 19.19
CA ARG A 135 -0.69 -3.94 18.41
C ARG A 135 -1.42 -2.87 19.23
N VAL A 136 -1.41 -3.01 20.55
CA VAL A 136 -2.05 -2.05 21.48
C VAL A 136 -1.01 -1.06 22.03
N ALA A 137 0.27 -1.44 21.98
CA ALA A 137 1.35 -0.63 22.52
C ALA A 137 1.74 0.55 21.62
N ALA A 138 1.46 0.50 20.31
CA ALA A 138 1.90 1.46 19.30
C ALA A 138 0.75 2.02 18.46
#